data_AF-A0A498MH75-F1
#
_entry.id   AF-A0A498MH75-F1
#
_cell.length_a   1.000
_cell.length_b   1.000
_cell.length_c   1.000
_cell.angle_alpha   90.00
_cell.angle_beta   90.00
_cell.angle_gamma   90.00
#
_symmetry.space_group_name_H-M   'P 1'
#
loop_
_entity.id
_entity.type
_entity.pdbx_description
1 polymer ?
#
loop_
_entity_poly.entity_id
_entity_poly.type
_entity_poly.pdbx_seq_one_letter_code
_entity_poly.pdbx_strand_id
1 'polypeptide(L)'
;MAVSATPPVLSPTSTPGGASSLFRPDSLYSSPAESPRLTSSMINSFITGTGGGGSTNGNGPGGVHNNECKMVEVHGVKVASFTVDGQELICLPQVFDLFLKHLVGGLHTVYTKLKRLDICPVVCTVEQVRSLRGLGAIQPGVNRCKLITRKDFEALYNDCTNARQVL
;
A
#
# COMPACT_ATOMS: atom_id res chain seq x y z
N MET A 1 27.04 -32.90 46.82
CA MET A 1 25.87 -33.54 46.18
C MET A 1 25.77 -32.98 44.77
N ALA A 2 26.02 -33.83 43.78
CA ALA A 2 25.99 -33.50 42.36
C ALA A 2 24.57 -33.64 41.83
N VAL A 3 24.15 -32.74 40.93
CA VAL A 3 23.17 -33.07 39.87
C VAL A 3 23.52 -32.32 38.59
N SER A 4 23.41 -33.06 37.50
CA SER A 4 24.02 -32.85 36.19
C SER A 4 23.28 -31.90 35.26
N ALA A 5 24.03 -31.44 34.26
CA ALA A 5 23.60 -30.73 33.06
C ALA A 5 22.87 -31.64 32.05
N THR A 6 21.94 -31.06 31.28
CA THR A 6 21.58 -31.48 29.90
C THR A 6 20.87 -30.34 29.15
N PRO A 7 21.28 -29.99 27.91
CA PRO A 7 20.55 -29.07 27.01
C PRO A 7 19.55 -29.82 26.09
N PRO A 8 18.52 -29.15 25.52
CA PRO A 8 17.63 -29.77 24.56
C PRO A 8 18.25 -29.84 23.14
N VAL A 9 18.12 -31.03 22.56
CA VAL A 9 18.58 -31.45 21.22
C VAL A 9 17.58 -31.05 20.14
N LEU A 10 18.09 -30.53 19.02
CA LEU A 10 17.39 -30.33 17.75
C LEU A 10 17.16 -31.69 17.07
N SER A 11 15.92 -31.96 16.64
CA SER A 11 15.61 -33.09 15.76
C SER A 11 15.28 -32.60 14.34
N PRO A 12 16.03 -33.04 13.31
CA PRO A 12 15.59 -32.97 11.92
C PRO A 12 14.79 -34.23 11.57
N THR A 13 13.57 -34.05 11.04
CA THR A 13 12.83 -35.13 10.37
C THR A 13 13.39 -35.32 8.97
N SER A 14 13.93 -36.50 8.72
CA SER A 14 14.30 -37.03 7.42
C SER A 14 13.14 -37.81 6.79
N THR A 15 12.76 -37.48 5.56
CA THR A 15 11.94 -38.31 4.67
C THR A 15 12.81 -38.75 3.48
N PRO A 16 12.83 -40.05 3.10
CA PRO A 16 13.69 -40.53 2.03
C PRO A 16 13.04 -40.43 0.64
N GLY A 17 13.87 -40.07 -0.34
CA GLY A 17 14.04 -40.77 -1.62
C GLY A 17 12.85 -40.91 -2.57
N GLY A 18 12.90 -40.21 -3.71
CA GLY A 18 12.07 -40.49 -4.86
C GLY A 18 12.51 -39.71 -6.10
N ALA A 19 13.54 -40.22 -6.79
CA ALA A 19 13.95 -39.73 -8.09
C ALA A 19 12.84 -39.93 -9.13
N SER A 20 12.50 -38.89 -9.89
CA SER A 20 12.02 -39.01 -11.27
C SER A 20 12.09 -37.65 -11.96
N SER A 21 13.24 -37.40 -12.56
CA SER A 21 13.37 -36.48 -13.68
C SER A 21 12.60 -37.08 -14.86
N LEU A 22 11.42 -36.55 -15.17
CA LEU A 22 10.72 -36.86 -16.42
C LEU A 22 10.22 -35.56 -17.04
N PHE A 23 11.07 -35.07 -17.94
CA PHE A 23 10.74 -34.16 -19.04
C PHE A 23 9.38 -34.53 -19.67
N ARG A 24 8.51 -33.55 -19.87
CA ARG A 24 7.38 -33.64 -20.81
C ARG A 24 7.64 -32.69 -21.97
N PRO A 25 8.06 -33.19 -23.14
CA PRO A 25 7.65 -32.63 -24.42
C PRO A 25 6.38 -33.37 -24.88
N ASP A 26 5.39 -32.65 -25.39
CA ASP A 26 4.97 -32.82 -26.79
C ASP A 26 3.83 -31.84 -27.14
N SER A 27 4.08 -31.11 -28.21
CA SER A 27 3.17 -30.21 -28.90
C SER A 27 2.51 -30.98 -30.02
N LEU A 28 1.23 -31.36 -29.92
CA LEU A 28 0.43 -31.70 -31.11
C LEU A 28 -1.06 -31.44 -30.86
N TYR A 29 -1.51 -30.21 -31.11
CA TYR A 29 -2.84 -29.99 -31.68
C TYR A 29 -2.85 -28.70 -32.51
N SER A 30 -2.45 -28.84 -33.78
CA SER A 30 -2.73 -27.87 -34.83
C SER A 30 -4.15 -28.07 -35.33
N SER A 31 -4.91 -26.97 -35.46
CA SER A 31 -6.04 -26.90 -36.39
C SER A 31 -6.11 -25.50 -37.05
N PRO A 32 -6.51 -25.40 -38.33
CA PRO A 32 -6.11 -24.31 -39.24
C PRO A 32 -7.23 -23.28 -39.56
N ALA A 33 -6.87 -22.32 -40.44
CA ALA A 33 -7.68 -21.29 -41.14
C ALA A 33 -7.73 -19.89 -40.45
N GLU A 34 -6.89 -18.91 -40.82
CA GLU A 34 -6.94 -18.01 -42.02
C GLU A 34 -8.15 -17.05 -42.01
N SER A 35 -8.01 -15.82 -41.46
CA SER A 35 -7.86 -14.51 -42.16
C SER A 35 -9.19 -13.90 -42.70
N PRO A 36 -9.33 -12.57 -42.99
CA PRO A 36 -8.33 -11.51 -43.02
C PRO A 36 -8.72 -10.17 -42.32
N ARG A 37 -7.71 -9.31 -42.23
CA ARG A 37 -7.74 -7.88 -41.88
C ARG A 37 -8.53 -7.09 -42.92
N LEU A 38 -9.36 -6.13 -42.48
CA LEU A 38 -10.00 -5.15 -43.34
C LEU A 38 -9.27 -3.80 -43.27
N THR A 39 -9.00 -3.30 -44.46
CA THR A 39 -8.16 -2.18 -44.86
C THR A 39 -8.82 -0.83 -44.69
N SER A 40 -7.97 0.18 -44.59
CA SER A 40 -8.28 1.61 -44.59
C SER A 40 -9.09 2.08 -45.82
N SER A 41 -9.89 3.12 -45.60
CA SER A 41 -10.38 4.14 -46.56
C SER A 41 -11.59 3.78 -47.43
N MET A 42 -12.75 4.35 -47.09
CA MET A 42 -13.63 5.10 -48.00
C MET A 42 -14.66 5.91 -47.18
N ILE A 43 -14.73 7.20 -47.53
CA ILE A 43 -15.45 8.30 -46.91
C ILE A 43 -16.93 8.27 -47.35
N ASN A 44 -17.87 8.54 -46.44
CA ASN A 44 -18.96 9.46 -46.77
C ASN A 44 -19.50 10.21 -45.54
N SER A 45 -19.33 11.52 -45.61
CA SER A 45 -19.72 12.56 -44.67
C SER A 45 -21.19 12.91 -44.81
N PHE A 46 -21.93 13.11 -43.71
CA PHE A 46 -22.85 14.27 -43.53
C PHE A 46 -23.55 14.27 -42.16
N ILE A 47 -22.97 14.94 -41.14
CA ILE A 47 -23.77 15.87 -40.33
C ILE A 47 -22.84 16.91 -39.73
N THR A 48 -22.84 18.07 -40.37
CA THR A 48 -22.30 19.32 -39.85
C THR A 48 -23.23 19.81 -38.75
N GLY A 49 -22.71 19.89 -37.53
CA GLY A 49 -23.39 20.47 -36.37
C GLY A 49 -22.36 21.05 -35.42
N THR A 50 -22.00 22.30 -35.67
CA THR A 50 -21.27 23.23 -34.81
C THR A 50 -21.58 23.09 -33.31
N GLY A 51 -20.53 23.13 -32.47
CA GLY A 51 -20.67 23.47 -31.06
C GLY A 51 -19.68 22.73 -30.16
N GLY A 52 -18.72 23.45 -29.57
CA GLY A 52 -17.84 22.89 -28.55
C GLY A 52 -18.59 22.51 -27.28
N GLY A 53 -17.97 21.67 -26.46
CA GLY A 53 -18.48 21.40 -25.11
C GLY A 53 -17.95 20.12 -24.49
N GLY A 54 -16.92 20.27 -23.65
CA GLY A 54 -16.87 19.65 -22.33
C GLY A 54 -16.82 18.11 -22.24
N SER A 55 -15.65 17.62 -21.85
CA SER A 55 -15.51 16.41 -21.03
C SER A 55 -16.55 16.40 -19.92
N THR A 56 -17.51 15.47 -20.00
CA THR A 56 -18.45 15.17 -18.92
C THR A 56 -18.42 13.68 -18.68
N ASN A 57 -17.78 13.28 -17.57
CA ASN A 57 -17.95 11.97 -16.96
C ASN A 57 -17.46 12.09 -15.50
N GLY A 58 -18.27 12.11 -14.45
CA GLY A 58 -19.72 12.17 -14.28
C GLY A 58 -19.93 12.54 -12.80
N ASN A 59 -20.59 13.65 -12.52
CA ASN A 59 -20.92 14.09 -11.16
C ASN A 59 -22.27 13.47 -10.77
N GLY A 60 -22.24 12.29 -10.16
CA GLY A 60 -23.42 11.70 -9.51
C GLY A 60 -23.80 12.49 -8.24
N PRO A 61 -25.09 12.68 -7.93
CA PRO A 61 -25.50 13.44 -6.77
C PRO A 61 -25.45 12.55 -5.50
N GLY A 62 -24.81 13.04 -4.45
CA GLY A 62 -25.08 12.62 -3.07
C GLY A 62 -24.37 11.37 -2.55
N GLY A 63 -23.03 11.38 -2.52
CA GLY A 63 -22.23 10.44 -1.73
C GLY A 63 -21.12 11.21 -1.02
N VAL A 64 -21.00 11.06 0.30
CA VAL A 64 -20.06 11.79 1.14
C VAL A 64 -18.61 11.56 0.65
N HIS A 65 -17.92 12.61 0.19
CA HIS A 65 -16.54 12.58 -0.31
C HIS A 65 -15.51 12.37 0.83
N ASN A 66 -15.62 11.28 1.59
CA ASN A 66 -14.63 10.91 2.64
C ASN A 66 -13.45 10.08 2.09
N ASN A 67 -13.47 9.73 0.80
CA ASN A 67 -12.49 8.79 0.20
C ASN A 67 -11.52 9.45 -0.79
N GLU A 68 -11.54 10.77 -0.93
CA GLU A 68 -10.57 11.46 -1.78
C GLU A 68 -9.21 11.54 -1.09
N CYS A 69 -8.21 10.89 -1.69
CA CYS A 69 -6.84 10.93 -1.22
C CYS A 69 -6.15 12.18 -1.79
N LYS A 70 -5.53 12.98 -0.93
CA LYS A 70 -4.83 14.23 -1.30
C LYS A 70 -3.39 14.22 -0.80
N MET A 71 -2.51 14.96 -1.49
CA MET A 71 -1.13 15.15 -1.06
C MET A 71 -1.01 16.39 -0.20
N VAL A 72 -0.40 16.26 0.98
CA VAL A 72 -0.14 17.36 1.91
C VAL A 72 1.35 17.40 2.26
N GLU A 73 1.84 18.55 2.69
CA GLU A 73 3.24 18.73 3.04
C GLU A 73 3.45 18.49 4.54
N VAL A 74 4.41 17.63 4.88
CA VAL A 74 4.87 17.35 6.24
C VAL A 74 6.40 17.43 6.23
N HIS A 75 6.96 18.35 7.00
CA HIS A 75 8.41 18.58 7.10
C HIS A 75 9.10 18.74 5.72
N GLY A 76 8.46 19.45 4.78
CA GLY A 76 9.01 19.67 3.44
C GLY A 76 8.78 18.54 2.43
N VAL A 77 8.13 17.44 2.83
CA VAL A 77 7.87 16.26 1.97
C VAL A 77 6.38 16.05 1.77
N LYS A 78 5.99 15.72 0.53
CA LYS A 78 4.60 15.40 0.20
C LYS A 78 4.22 14.00 0.68
N VAL A 79 3.16 13.92 1.49
CA VAL A 79 2.59 12.68 2.03
C VAL A 79 1.11 12.57 1.68
N ALA A 80 0.62 11.34 1.52
CA ALA A 80 -0.77 11.08 1.24
C ALA A 80 -1.62 11.23 2.50
N SER A 81 -2.81 11.79 2.32
CA SER A 81 -3.76 12.06 3.39
C SER A 81 -5.20 11.86 2.95
N PHE A 82 -6.06 11.63 3.94
CA PHE A 82 -7.52 11.62 3.79
C PHE A 82 -8.13 12.60 4.78
N THR A 83 -9.32 13.09 4.45
CA THR A 83 -10.16 13.80 5.41
C THR A 83 -11.21 12.81 5.91
N VAL A 84 -11.19 12.50 7.21
CA VAL A 84 -12.17 11.62 7.86
C VAL A 84 -12.83 12.43 8.97
N ASP A 85 -14.16 12.52 8.96
CA ASP A 85 -14.94 13.29 9.95
C ASP A 85 -14.50 14.76 10.07
N GLY A 86 -14.13 15.37 8.94
CA GLY A 86 -13.64 16.75 8.88
C GLY A 86 -12.19 16.94 9.36
N GLN A 87 -11.52 15.86 9.76
CA GLN A 87 -10.14 15.90 10.24
C GLN A 87 -9.18 15.33 9.20
N GLU A 88 -8.06 16.03 8.97
CA GLU A 88 -7.03 15.58 8.06
C GLU A 88 -6.08 14.59 8.75
N LEU A 89 -5.98 13.38 8.16
CA LEU A 89 -5.09 12.33 8.63
C LEU A 89 -4.13 11.90 7.53
N ILE A 90 -2.87 11.69 7.92
CA ILE A 90 -1.78 11.27 7.04
C ILE A 90 -1.50 9.78 7.19
N CYS A 91 -0.96 9.16 6.14
CA CYS A 91 -0.60 7.75 6.11
C CYS A 91 0.56 7.43 7.08
N LEU A 92 0.29 6.68 8.15
CA LEU A 92 1.30 6.34 9.16
C LEU A 92 2.47 5.49 8.61
N PRO A 93 2.24 4.40 7.85
CA PRO A 93 3.34 3.66 7.23
C PRO A 93 4.25 4.54 6.35
N GLN A 94 3.66 5.48 5.60
CA GLN A 94 4.42 6.38 4.73
C GLN A 94 5.33 7.32 5.54
N VAL A 95 4.79 8.00 6.55
CA VAL A 95 5.60 8.89 7.39
C VAL A 95 6.62 8.12 8.24
N PHE A 96 6.36 6.85 8.56
CA PHE A 96 7.36 5.98 9.16
C PHE A 96 8.55 5.79 8.20
N ASP A 97 8.31 5.39 6.95
CA ASP A 97 9.37 5.14 5.97
C ASP A 97 10.16 6.39 5.60
N LEU A 98 9.52 7.56 5.66
CA LEU A 98 10.15 8.85 5.34
C LEU A 98 10.96 9.41 6.51
N PHE A 99 10.41 9.40 7.73
CA PHE A 99 10.97 10.17 8.85
C PHE A 99 11.45 9.32 10.02
N LEU A 100 10.85 8.15 10.26
CA LEU A 100 11.06 7.39 11.50
C LEU A 100 11.88 6.10 11.32
N LYS A 101 12.01 5.56 10.10
CA LYS A 101 12.64 4.24 9.86
C LYS A 101 14.07 4.11 10.38
N HIS A 102 14.80 5.23 10.45
CA HIS A 102 16.16 5.27 10.99
C HIS A 102 16.21 5.66 12.46
N LEU A 103 15.09 6.12 13.03
CA LEU A 103 14.95 6.51 14.43
C LEU A 103 14.56 5.33 15.32
N VAL A 104 13.69 4.45 14.82
CA VAL A 104 13.12 3.31 15.55
C VAL A 104 13.31 2.00 14.78
N GLY A 105 13.37 0.87 15.49
CA GLY A 105 13.61 -0.46 14.92
C GLY A 105 12.45 -1.08 14.11
N GLY A 106 11.45 -0.29 13.70
CA GLY A 106 10.35 -0.75 12.86
C GLY A 106 8.98 -0.21 13.26
N LEU A 107 7.99 -0.43 12.39
CA LEU A 107 6.61 0.03 12.56
C LEU A 107 5.92 -0.57 13.80
N HIS A 108 6.33 -1.76 14.24
CA HIS A 108 5.83 -2.37 15.48
C HIS A 108 6.16 -1.52 16.73
N THR A 109 7.38 -0.98 16.78
CA THR A 109 7.81 -0.07 17.85
C THR A 109 7.02 1.23 17.80
N VAL A 110 6.70 1.74 16.61
CA VAL A 110 5.84 2.92 16.44
C VAL A 110 4.46 2.69 17.07
N TYR A 111 3.82 1.55 16.80
CA TYR A 111 2.53 1.24 17.42
C TYR A 111 2.60 1.14 18.95
N THR A 112 3.71 0.64 19.48
CA THR A 112 3.93 0.58 20.93
C THR A 112 4.07 1.98 21.53
N LYS A 113 4.81 2.87 20.86
CA LYS A 113 4.97 4.28 21.27
C LYS A 113 3.64 5.04 21.22
N LEU A 114 2.86 4.88 20.15
CA LEU A 114 1.52 5.47 20.03
C LEU A 114 0.63 5.09 21.23
N LYS A 115 0.68 3.83 21.68
CA LYS A 115 -0.05 3.38 22.87
C LYS A 115 0.40 4.09 24.16
N ARG A 116 1.70 4.39 24.31
CA ARG A 116 2.24 5.09 25.50
C ARG A 116 1.91 6.58 25.51
N LEU A 117 1.70 7.16 24.32
CA LEU A 117 1.32 8.56 24.13
C LEU A 117 -0.20 8.75 24.10
N ASP A 118 -0.99 7.70 24.35
CA ASP A 118 -2.45 7.69 24.26
C ASP A 118 -2.99 8.17 22.90
N ILE A 119 -2.28 7.86 21.81
CA ILE A 119 -2.69 8.17 20.44
C ILE A 119 -3.35 6.94 19.80
N CYS A 120 -4.60 7.10 19.36
CA CYS A 120 -5.38 6.06 18.70
C CYS A 120 -5.43 6.29 17.17
N PRO A 121 -4.62 5.58 16.37
CA PRO A 121 -4.63 5.72 14.92
C PRO A 121 -5.90 5.09 14.29
N VAL A 122 -6.41 5.69 13.23
CA VAL A 122 -7.57 5.20 12.48
C VAL A 122 -7.15 4.08 11.53
N VAL A 123 -7.87 2.96 11.51
CA VAL A 123 -7.58 1.86 10.58
C VAL A 123 -8.12 2.20 9.20
N CYS A 124 -7.30 2.06 8.16
CA CYS A 124 -7.75 2.32 6.79
C CYS A 124 -8.78 1.29 6.31
N THR A 125 -9.74 1.75 5.50
CA THR A 125 -10.61 0.86 4.71
C THR A 125 -9.82 0.21 3.57
N VAL A 126 -10.37 -0.87 2.98
CA VAL A 126 -9.76 -1.53 1.82
C VAL A 126 -9.59 -0.58 0.64
N GLU A 127 -10.55 0.33 0.43
CA GLU A 127 -10.50 1.34 -0.62
C GLU A 127 -9.38 2.35 -0.37
N GLN A 128 -9.26 2.88 0.85
CA GLN A 128 -8.16 3.79 1.21
C GLN A 128 -6.79 3.14 0.98
N VAL A 129 -6.63 1.85 1.36
CA VAL A 129 -5.39 1.11 1.12
C VAL A 129 -5.11 0.97 -0.38
N ARG A 130 -6.14 0.72 -1.20
CA ARG A 130 -5.99 0.67 -2.67
C ARG A 130 -5.56 2.02 -3.24
N SER A 131 -6.18 3.12 -2.82
CA SER A 131 -5.82 4.48 -3.26
C SER A 131 -4.38 4.83 -2.90
N LEU A 132 -3.94 4.52 -1.67
CA LEU A 132 -2.56 4.75 -1.23
C LEU A 132 -1.53 3.97 -2.06
N ARG A 133 -1.83 2.72 -2.43
CA ARG A 133 -0.97 1.93 -3.34
C ARG A 133 -0.95 2.51 -4.75
N GLY A 134 -2.09 2.95 -5.27
CA GLY A 134 -2.19 3.56 -6.61
C GLY A 134 -1.37 4.85 -6.74
N LEU A 135 -1.20 5.59 -5.64
CA LEU A 135 -0.34 6.78 -5.57
C LEU A 135 1.13 6.48 -5.24
N GLY A 136 1.48 5.21 -4.98
CA GLY A 136 2.83 4.83 -4.55
C GLY A 136 3.20 5.31 -3.15
N ALA A 137 2.23 5.76 -2.34
CA ALA A 137 2.45 6.21 -0.96
C ALA A 137 2.88 5.06 -0.04
N ILE A 138 2.45 3.84 -0.37
CA ILE A 138 2.83 2.59 0.31
C ILE A 138 3.16 1.52 -0.73
N GLN A 139 3.98 0.53 -0.35
CA GLN A 139 4.36 -0.55 -1.26
C GLN A 139 3.16 -1.43 -1.66
N PRO A 140 3.18 -2.05 -2.85
CA PRO A 140 2.09 -2.91 -3.34
C PRO A 140 1.71 -4.07 -2.40
N GLY A 141 2.69 -4.62 -1.66
CA GLY A 141 2.46 -5.72 -0.71
C GLY A 141 1.82 -5.30 0.61
N VAL A 142 1.68 -4.01 0.89
CA VAL A 142 1.10 -3.52 2.15
C VAL A 142 -0.42 -3.63 2.09
N ASN A 143 -0.99 -4.41 3.00
CA ASN A 143 -2.44 -4.62 3.14
C ASN A 143 -3.03 -4.07 4.44
N ARG A 144 -2.18 -3.58 5.36
CA ARG A 144 -2.59 -3.00 6.64
C ARG A 144 -2.02 -1.60 6.72
N CYS A 145 -2.90 -0.60 6.76
CA CYS A 145 -2.52 0.79 6.90
C CYS A 145 -3.34 1.42 8.02
N LYS A 146 -2.73 2.41 8.68
CA LYS A 146 -3.43 3.28 9.62
C LYS A 146 -3.15 4.74 9.28
N LEU A 147 -4.07 5.62 9.66
CA LEU A 147 -3.97 7.06 9.52
C LEU A 147 -3.80 7.71 10.89
N ILE A 148 -3.05 8.80 10.96
CA ILE A 148 -2.88 9.62 12.16
C ILE A 148 -3.01 11.09 11.83
N THR A 149 -3.37 11.91 12.80
CA THR A 149 -3.44 13.37 12.59
C THR A 149 -2.03 13.95 12.49
N ARG A 150 -1.88 15.12 11.86
CA ARG A 150 -0.58 15.82 11.83
C ARG A 150 -0.07 16.15 13.24
N LYS A 151 -0.95 16.58 14.13
CA LYS A 151 -0.60 16.88 15.53
C LYS A 151 -0.03 15.66 16.25
N ASP A 152 -0.66 14.50 16.07
CA ASP A 152 -0.21 13.26 16.69
C ASP A 152 1.11 12.76 16.09
N PHE A 153 1.32 13.00 14.79
CA PHE A 153 2.61 12.71 14.15
C PHE A 153 3.73 13.54 14.76
N GLU A 154 3.54 14.84 14.99
CA GLU A 154 4.56 15.68 15.64
C GLU A 154 4.89 15.19 17.06
N ALA A 155 3.87 14.80 17.84
CA ALA A 155 4.08 14.23 19.17
C ALA A 155 4.91 12.94 19.12
N LEU A 156 4.57 12.02 18.20
CA LEU A 156 5.33 10.79 17.96
C LEU A 156 6.77 11.07 17.49
N TYR A 157 6.94 12.02 16.57
CA TYR A 157 8.23 12.39 16.02
C TYR A 157 9.14 12.93 17.13
N ASN A 158 8.63 13.85 17.95
CA ASN A 158 9.35 14.41 19.11
C ASN A 158 9.72 13.33 20.15
N ASP A 159 8.83 12.38 20.43
CA ASP A 159 9.15 11.24 21.31
C ASP A 159 10.29 10.36 20.75
N CYS A 160 10.35 10.20 19.43
CA CYS A 160 11.40 9.42 18.77
C CYS A 160 12.75 10.16 18.71
N THR A 161 12.74 11.49 18.58
CA THR A 161 13.96 12.31 18.49
C THR A 161 14.52 12.66 19.87
N ASN A 162 13.68 13.02 20.83
CA ASN A 162 14.13 13.37 22.19
C ASN A 162 14.65 12.15 22.97
N ALA A 163 14.12 10.96 22.71
CA ALA A 163 14.64 9.73 23.31
C ALA A 163 16.11 9.43 22.93
N ARG A 164 16.62 10.01 21.84
CA ARG A 164 18.02 9.84 21.40
C ARG A 164 19.01 10.79 22.07
N GLN A 165 18.56 11.89 22.65
CA GLN A 165 19.45 12.84 23.33
C GLN A 165 19.82 12.42 24.76
N VAL A 166 19.20 11.35 25.28
CA VAL A 166 19.41 10.86 26.65
C VAL A 166 20.36 9.64 26.69
N LEU A 167 21.02 9.31 25.57
CA LEU A 167 22.09 8.30 25.46
C LEU A 167 23.36 8.96 24.95
#